data_AF-A0A7U7JD88-F1
#
_entry.id   AF-A0A7U7JD88-F1
#
_cell.length_a   1.000
_cell.length_b   1.000
_cell.length_c   1.000
_cell.angle_alpha   90.00
_cell.angle_beta   90.00
_cell.angle_gamma   90.00
#
_symmetry.space_group_name_H-M   'P 1'
#
loop_
_entity.id
_entity.type
_entity.pdbx_description
1 polymer ?
#
loop_
_entity_poly.entity_id
_entity_poly.type
_entity_poly.pdbx_seq_one_letter_code
_entity_poly.pdbx_strand_id
1 'polypeptide(L)'
;MIRSIYQRLANDEARHARAYYSYMQRALERDSHQARSSFSKIGVLMTNPRMNRARHPTHLHVNKSLFPNDTVNGRLPDPSWLTQWLDEEIRFAGDWEDRVERGLLQNLSSPFGEPLDNSRALRQFHKSLAA
;
A
#
# COMPACT_ATOMS: atom_id res chain seq x y z
N MET A 1 -15.53 16.89 -12.49
CA MET A 1 -14.81 15.89 -13.31
C MET A 1 -13.56 15.35 -12.60
N ILE A 2 -12.61 16.19 -12.18
CA ILE A 2 -11.39 15.71 -11.50
C ILE A 2 -11.70 15.06 -10.12
N ARG A 3 -12.56 15.67 -9.29
CA ARG A 3 -12.99 15.12 -7.99
C ARG A 3 -13.64 13.73 -8.09
N SER A 4 -14.42 13.48 -9.13
CA SER A 4 -15.07 12.18 -9.33
C SER A 4 -14.08 11.07 -9.67
N ILE A 5 -12.96 11.42 -10.32
CA ILE A 5 -11.87 10.48 -10.59
C ILE A 5 -11.17 10.13 -9.27
N TYR A 6 -10.82 11.14 -8.46
CA TYR A 6 -10.23 10.92 -7.13
C TYR A 6 -11.11 10.06 -6.22
N GLN A 7 -12.42 10.30 -6.21
CA GLN A 7 -13.33 9.50 -5.41
C GLN A 7 -13.34 8.03 -5.86
N ARG A 8 -13.29 7.76 -7.17
CA ARG A 8 -13.25 6.41 -7.71
C ARG A 8 -11.93 5.70 -7.35
N LEU A 9 -10.80 6.37 -7.54
CA LEU A 9 -9.46 5.93 -7.14
C LEU A 9 -9.42 5.56 -5.65
N ALA A 10 -9.80 6.49 -4.78
CA ALA A 10 -9.76 6.29 -3.34
C ALA A 10 -10.66 5.13 -2.89
N ASN A 11 -11.86 5.02 -3.47
CA ASN A 11 -12.76 3.91 -3.19
C ASN A 11 -12.18 2.57 -3.66
N ASP A 12 -11.48 2.55 -4.80
CA ASP A 12 -10.86 1.33 -5.32
C ASP A 12 -9.69 0.85 -4.44
N GLU A 13 -8.78 1.78 -4.08
CA GLU A 13 -7.68 1.51 -3.15
C GLU A 13 -8.18 1.01 -1.79
N ALA A 14 -9.27 1.60 -1.27
CA ALA A 14 -9.90 1.13 -0.04
C ALA A 14 -10.46 -0.30 -0.17
N ARG A 15 -11.01 -0.67 -1.34
CA ARG A 15 -11.46 -2.04 -1.61
C ARG A 15 -10.27 -3.00 -1.68
N HIS A 16 -9.19 -2.63 -2.35
CA HIS A 16 -7.96 -3.42 -2.43
C HIS A 16 -7.35 -3.65 -1.05
N ALA A 17 -7.20 -2.58 -0.25
CA ALA A 17 -6.69 -2.67 1.12
C ALA A 17 -7.53 -3.64 1.97
N ARG A 18 -8.86 -3.58 1.86
CA ARG A 18 -9.78 -4.49 2.57
C ARG A 18 -9.64 -5.94 2.11
N ALA A 19 -9.57 -6.19 0.80
CA ALA A 19 -9.39 -7.53 0.27
C ALA A 19 -8.06 -8.15 0.72
N TYR A 20 -6.97 -7.36 0.68
CA TYR A 20 -5.66 -7.77 1.16
C TYR A 20 -5.66 -8.10 2.66
N TYR A 21 -6.30 -7.25 3.47
CA TYR A 21 -6.44 -7.48 4.91
C TYR A 21 -7.20 -8.79 5.21
N SER A 22 -8.35 -9.01 4.56
CA SER A 22 -9.11 -10.25 4.71
C SER A 22 -8.33 -11.49 4.24
N TYR A 23 -7.53 -11.36 3.16
CA TYR A 23 -6.64 -12.44 2.73
C TYR A 23 -5.58 -12.75 3.79
N MET A 24 -4.95 -11.72 4.36
CA MET A 24 -3.96 -11.86 5.41
C MET A 24 -4.53 -12.59 6.64
N GLN A 25 -5.71 -12.19 7.12
CA GLN A 25 -6.37 -12.87 8.25
C GLN A 25 -6.56 -14.37 7.98
N ARG A 26 -7.09 -14.72 6.80
CA ARG A 26 -7.31 -16.12 6.39
C ARG A 26 -6.00 -16.90 6.23
N ALA A 27 -4.94 -16.25 5.77
CA ALA A 27 -3.62 -16.88 5.66
C ALA A 27 -3.01 -17.14 7.05
N LEU A 28 -3.17 -16.20 7.99
CA LEU A 28 -2.73 -16.35 9.38
C LEU A 28 -3.45 -17.49 10.11
N GLU A 29 -4.74 -17.72 9.80
CA GLU A 29 -5.51 -18.85 10.34
C GLU A 29 -5.00 -20.21 9.82
N ARG A 30 -4.45 -20.26 8.60
CA ARG A 30 -4.02 -21.50 7.93
C ARG A 30 -2.58 -21.88 8.27
N ASP A 31 -1.67 -20.93 8.14
CA ASP A 31 -0.24 -21.09 8.46
C ASP A 31 0.27 -19.77 9.04
N SER A 32 0.10 -19.64 10.35
CA SER A 32 0.42 -18.41 11.07
C SER A 32 1.89 -18.01 10.93
N HIS A 33 2.83 -18.95 10.98
CA HIS A 33 4.25 -18.63 10.96
C HIS A 33 4.69 -18.18 9.56
N GLN A 34 4.37 -18.95 8.52
CA GLN A 34 4.74 -18.61 7.15
C GLN A 34 4.05 -17.31 6.69
N ALA A 35 2.78 -17.12 7.06
CA ALA A 35 2.04 -15.89 6.79
C ALA A 35 2.69 -14.69 7.49
N ARG A 36 2.93 -14.75 8.81
CA ARG A 36 3.61 -13.68 9.56
C ARG A 36 4.95 -13.32 8.94
N SER A 37 5.77 -14.31 8.56
CA SER A 37 7.07 -14.07 7.94
C SER A 37 6.93 -13.37 6.58
N SER A 38 6.01 -13.82 5.74
CA SER A 38 5.78 -13.26 4.40
C SER A 38 5.23 -11.83 4.46
N PHE A 39 4.21 -11.60 5.27
CA PHE A 39 3.56 -10.29 5.40
C PHE A 39 4.47 -9.28 6.11
N SER A 40 5.23 -9.69 7.12
CA SER A 40 6.23 -8.82 7.77
C SER A 40 7.35 -8.43 6.80
N LYS A 41 7.82 -9.36 5.95
CA LYS A 41 8.79 -9.05 4.89
C LYS A 41 8.26 -7.99 3.93
N ILE A 42 7.03 -8.13 3.44
CA ILE A 42 6.39 -7.14 2.56
C ILE A 42 6.31 -5.78 3.26
N GLY A 43 5.85 -5.74 4.52
CA GLY A 43 5.79 -4.50 5.28
C GLY A 43 7.17 -3.84 5.49
N VAL A 44 8.22 -4.62 5.75
CA VAL A 44 9.60 -4.11 5.83
C VAL A 44 10.04 -3.49 4.50
N LEU A 45 9.65 -4.08 3.35
CA LEU A 45 9.96 -3.53 2.04
C LEU A 45 9.19 -2.22 1.79
N MET A 46 7.91 -2.17 2.16
CA MET A 46 7.04 -1.00 1.95
C MET A 46 7.38 0.19 2.86
N THR A 47 7.90 -0.06 4.05
CA THR A 47 8.32 0.99 5.01
C THR A 47 9.79 1.40 4.86
N ASN A 48 10.48 0.92 3.81
CA ASN A 48 11.88 1.24 3.60
C ASN A 48 12.02 2.54 2.79
N PRO A 49 12.51 3.64 3.38
CA PRO A 49 12.66 4.93 2.70
C PRO A 49 13.60 4.88 1.49
N ARG A 50 14.55 3.94 1.45
CA ARG A 50 15.47 3.76 0.30
C ARG A 50 14.82 3.06 -0.90
N MET A 51 13.72 2.35 -0.67
CA MET A 51 12.89 1.76 -1.72
C MET A 51 11.60 2.55 -1.96
N ASN A 52 11.36 3.59 -1.15
CA ASN A 52 10.17 4.44 -1.16
C ASN A 52 10.22 5.46 -2.31
N ARG A 53 10.32 4.97 -3.55
CA ARG A 53 9.47 5.54 -4.59
C ARG A 53 8.16 4.81 -4.41
N ALA A 54 7.21 5.43 -3.70
CA ALA A 54 5.92 4.86 -3.35
C ALA A 54 5.36 4.02 -4.51
N ARG A 55 5.57 2.70 -4.49
CA ARG A 55 4.88 1.79 -5.40
C ARG A 55 3.52 1.58 -4.77
N HIS A 56 2.63 2.53 -5.02
CA HIS A 56 1.25 2.48 -4.58
C HIS A 56 0.63 1.15 -5.07
N PRO A 57 -0.16 0.44 -4.25
CA PRO A 57 -0.68 -0.89 -4.61
C PRO A 57 -1.58 -0.96 -5.84
N THR A 58 -1.95 0.16 -6.47
CA THR A 58 -2.42 0.13 -7.84
C THR A 58 -1.84 1.29 -8.64
N HIS A 59 -0.97 0.96 -9.59
CA HIS A 59 -0.59 1.81 -10.71
C HIS A 59 -1.84 2.11 -11.55
N LEU A 60 -2.66 3.09 -11.13
CA LEU A 60 -3.90 3.42 -11.81
C LEU A 60 -3.66 4.30 -13.04
N HIS A 61 -4.26 3.92 -14.16
CA HIS A 61 -4.39 4.78 -15.33
C HIS A 61 -5.61 5.69 -15.17
N VAL A 62 -5.44 6.98 -15.44
CA VAL A 62 -6.54 7.87 -15.80
C VAL A 62 -6.09 8.66 -17.01
N ASN A 63 -6.46 8.18 -18.20
CA ASN A 63 -6.22 8.92 -19.42
C ASN A 63 -7.37 9.87 -19.71
N LYS A 64 -7.06 11.18 -19.69
CA LYS A 64 -8.01 12.26 -19.95
C LYS A 64 -8.69 12.14 -21.32
N SER A 65 -8.03 11.57 -22.33
CA SER A 65 -8.62 11.36 -23.67
C SER A 65 -9.50 10.12 -23.77
N LEU A 66 -9.46 9.22 -22.78
CA LEU A 66 -10.25 7.98 -22.75
C LEU A 66 -11.44 8.03 -21.77
N PHE A 67 -11.63 9.13 -21.04
CA PHE A 67 -12.79 9.33 -20.19
C PHE A 67 -14.09 9.39 -21.02
N PRO A 68 -15.18 8.68 -20.65
CA PRO A 68 -15.40 7.88 -19.44
C PRO A 68 -15.13 6.36 -19.60
N ASN A 69 -14.65 5.92 -20.77
CA ASN A 69 -14.51 4.50 -21.13
C ASN A 69 -13.22 3.86 -20.64
N ASP A 70 -12.36 4.63 -19.96
CA ASP A 70 -11.11 4.13 -19.41
C ASP A 70 -11.37 3.11 -18.29
N THR A 71 -10.95 1.87 -18.52
CA THR A 71 -11.03 0.81 -17.52
C THR A 71 -9.78 0.86 -16.65
N VAL A 72 -9.98 0.99 -15.34
CA VAL A 72 -8.96 1.06 -14.27
C VAL A 72 -7.83 0.00 -14.39
N ASN A 73 -8.10 -1.13 -15.05
CA ASN A 73 -7.20 -2.28 -15.18
C ASN A 73 -6.51 -2.41 -16.56
N GLY A 74 -6.62 -1.42 -17.46
CA GLY A 74 -6.27 -1.62 -18.87
C GLY A 74 -4.78 -1.47 -19.21
N ARG A 75 -4.05 -0.56 -18.55
CA ARG A 75 -2.66 -0.19 -18.92
C ARG A 75 -1.89 0.35 -17.70
N LEU A 76 -0.61 0.00 -17.58
CA LEU A 76 0.27 0.62 -16.57
C LEU A 76 0.58 2.07 -17.00
N PRO A 77 0.46 3.06 -16.10
CA PRO A 77 0.86 4.44 -16.37
C PRO A 77 2.37 4.52 -16.58
N ASP A 78 2.79 5.50 -17.38
CA ASP A 78 4.20 5.85 -17.49
C ASP A 78 4.73 6.26 -16.10
N PRO A 79 5.84 5.67 -15.61
CA PRO A 79 6.37 5.97 -14.29
C PRO A 79 6.72 7.44 -14.09
N SER A 80 7.18 8.14 -15.14
CA SER A 80 7.57 9.55 -15.08
C SER A 80 6.33 10.45 -14.98
N TRP A 81 5.28 10.13 -15.74
CA TRP A 81 3.98 10.79 -15.61
C TRP A 81 3.39 10.63 -14.21
N LEU A 82 3.45 9.41 -13.66
CA LEU A 82 2.91 9.14 -12.33
C LEU A 82 3.67 9.92 -11.25
N THR A 83 5.01 9.96 -11.32
CA THR A 83 5.84 10.76 -10.40
C THR A 83 5.48 12.24 -10.50
N GLN A 84 5.40 12.80 -11.71
CA GLN A 84 5.02 14.20 -11.90
C GLN A 84 3.63 14.50 -11.33
N TRP A 85 2.66 13.62 -11.56
CA TRP A 85 1.31 13.77 -11.04
C TRP A 85 1.24 13.69 -9.50
N LEU A 86 2.01 12.78 -8.89
CA LEU A 86 2.10 12.68 -7.42
C LEU A 86 2.76 13.92 -6.81
N ASP A 87 3.84 14.41 -7.40
CA ASP A 87 4.65 15.49 -6.84
C ASP A 87 4.07 16.89 -7.11
N GLU A 88 3.60 17.15 -8.33
CA GLU A 88 3.20 18.49 -8.77
C GLU A 88 1.70 18.76 -8.61
N GLU A 89 0.86 17.75 -8.88
CA GLU A 89 -0.60 17.90 -8.93
C GLU A 89 -1.26 17.51 -7.60
N ILE A 90 -0.92 16.34 -7.05
CA ILE A 90 -1.44 15.87 -5.75
C ILE A 90 -0.62 16.45 -4.59
N ARG A 91 0.67 16.75 -4.82
CA ARG A 91 1.63 17.13 -3.79
C ARG A 91 1.66 16.11 -2.66
N PHE A 92 1.90 14.85 -3.02
CA PHE A 92 2.02 13.75 -2.08
C PHE A 92 3.33 13.87 -1.29
N ALA A 93 3.33 14.77 -0.31
CA ALA A 93 4.49 15.07 0.51
C ALA A 93 4.70 14.03 1.62
N GLY A 94 5.82 14.13 2.32
CA GLY A 94 6.22 13.17 3.35
C GLY A 94 5.20 13.00 4.49
N ASP A 95 4.35 13.99 4.76
CA ASP A 95 3.28 13.86 5.77
C ASP A 95 2.19 12.86 5.36
N TRP A 96 1.94 12.69 4.05
CA TRP A 96 1.06 11.65 3.52
C TRP A 96 1.74 10.28 3.49
N GLU A 97 3.03 10.22 3.16
CA GLU A 97 3.82 8.98 3.29
C GLU A 97 3.80 8.46 4.73
N ASP A 98 4.01 9.34 5.71
CA ASP A 98 3.92 9.01 7.13
C ASP A 98 2.54 8.48 7.53
N ARG A 99 1.46 9.00 6.94
CA ARG A 99 0.09 8.51 7.18
C ARG A 99 -0.09 7.10 6.60
N VAL A 100 0.42 6.84 5.41
CA VAL A 100 0.38 5.53 4.77
C VAL A 100 1.20 4.51 5.57
N GLU A 101 2.41 4.87 6.01
CA GLU A 101 3.24 4.01 6.86
C GLU A 101 2.51 3.66 8.17
N ARG A 102 1.93 4.65 8.86
CA ARG A 102 1.14 4.39 10.08
C ARG A 102 -0.05 3.48 9.83
N GLY A 103 -0.80 3.69 8.74
CA GLY A 103 -1.93 2.84 8.39
C GLY A 103 -1.53 1.40 8.08
N LEU A 104 -0.44 1.21 7.34
CA LEU A 104 0.14 -0.11 7.06
C LEU A 104 0.54 -0.82 8.36
N LEU A 105 1.28 -0.12 9.23
CA LEU A 105 1.74 -0.66 10.50
C LEU A 105 0.56 -1.06 11.41
N GLN A 106 -0.49 -0.24 11.48
CA GLN A 106 -1.68 -0.56 12.26
C GLN A 106 -2.43 -1.78 11.71
N ASN A 107 -2.54 -1.89 10.38
CA ASN A 107 -3.15 -3.04 9.72
C ASN A 107 -2.33 -4.34 9.87
N LEU A 108 -1.01 -4.27 10.09
CA LEU A 108 -0.18 -5.43 10.40
C LEU A 108 -0.23 -5.77 11.90
N SER A 109 -0.23 -4.76 12.77
CA SER A 109 -0.23 -4.90 14.23
C SER A 109 -1.40 -5.74 14.74
N SER A 110 -2.63 -5.41 14.31
CA SER A 110 -3.83 -6.08 14.82
C SER A 110 -3.87 -7.59 14.54
N PRO A 111 -3.60 -8.09 13.31
CA PRO A 111 -3.62 -9.53 13.04
C PRO A 111 -2.39 -10.29 13.56
N PHE A 112 -1.26 -9.61 13.76
CA PHE A 112 -0.09 -10.24 14.39
C PHE A 112 -0.20 -10.32 15.91
N GLY A 113 -0.99 -9.43 16.53
CA GLY A 113 -1.10 -9.33 17.98
C GLY A 113 0.13 -8.69 18.62
N GLU A 114 0.88 -7.88 17.87
CA GLU A 114 2.15 -7.28 18.28
C GLU A 114 2.14 -5.77 18.00
N PRO A 115 2.56 -4.92 18.93
CA PRO A 115 2.59 -3.47 18.71
C PRO A 115 3.69 -3.10 17.72
N LEU A 116 3.29 -2.83 16.47
CA LEU A 116 4.18 -2.37 15.41
C LEU A 116 4.16 -0.85 15.28
N ASP A 117 4.66 -0.12 16.27
CA ASP A 117 4.52 1.35 16.32
C ASP A 117 5.35 2.11 15.29
N ASN A 118 6.38 1.48 14.71
CA ASN A 118 7.26 2.07 13.72
C ASN A 118 7.95 1.01 12.85
N SER A 119 8.57 1.43 11.75
CA SER A 119 9.30 0.51 10.87
C SER A 119 10.46 -0.25 11.54
N ARG A 120 11.03 0.26 12.65
CA ARG A 120 12.06 -0.47 13.41
C ARG A 120 11.45 -1.65 14.16
N ALA A 121 10.31 -1.47 14.81
CA ALA A 121 9.56 -2.53 15.49
C ALA A 121 9.19 -3.64 14.49
N LEU A 122 8.70 -3.26 13.30
CA LEU A 122 8.39 -4.22 12.24
C LEU A 122 9.63 -5.00 11.76
N ARG A 123 10.79 -4.35 11.59
CA ARG A 123 12.04 -5.03 11.24
C ARG A 123 12.50 -6.00 12.33
N GLN A 124 12.33 -5.64 13.59
CA GLN A 124 12.67 -6.51 14.72
C GLN A 124 11.75 -7.73 14.77
N PHE A 125 10.44 -7.52 14.62
CA PHE A 125 9.45 -8.60 14.53
C PHE A 125 9.72 -9.54 13.35
N HIS A 126 10.04 -9.00 12.16
CA HIS A 126 10.39 -9.85 11.02
C HIS A 126 11.63 -10.73 11.31
N LYS A 127 12.66 -10.16 11.95
CA LYS A 127 13.87 -10.91 12.32
C LYS A 127 13.59 -12.00 13.35
N SER A 128 12.69 -11.78 14.32
CA SER A 128 12.35 -12.80 15.32
C SER A 128 11.59 -13.99 14.72
N LEU A 129 10.99 -13.85 13.53
CA LEU A 129 10.35 -14.96 12.81
C LEU A 129 11.32 -15.79 11.95
N ALA A 130 12.55 -15.31 11.78
CA ALA A 130 13.61 -16.00 11.04
C ALA A 130 14.60 -16.72 11.96
N ALA A 131 14.47 -16.53 13.28
CA ALA A 131 15.22 -17.21 14.32
C ALA A 131 14.47 -18.48 14.76
#